data_AF-A0A7S3N8E2-F1
#
_entry.id   AF-A0A7S3N8E2-F1
#
_cell.length_a   1.000
_cell.length_b   1.000
_cell.length_c   1.000
_cell.angle_alpha   90.00
_cell.angle_beta   90.00
_cell.angle_gamma   90.00
#
_symmetry.space_group_name_H-M   'P 1'
#
loop_
_entity.id
_entity.type
_entity.pdbx_description
1 polymer ?
#
loop_
_entity_poly.entity_id
_entity_poly.type
_entity_poly.pdbx_seq_one_letter_code
_entity_poly.pdbx_strand_id
1 'polypeptide(L)'
;MHHITKRKLGKIHCSPKALSSICGRLFASVQEMNQTHSKFFGEKYDKTQVELMKEPIILVDENDVPLKMISKKDGHLRKFVDAEDALPHRAFSVFLFNEKNELLLQKRSSNKITFPNMWTNTCCSHPLYTPEEMVEKGSVNYQGIKC
;
A
#
# COMPACT_ATOMS: atom_id res chain seq x y z
N MET A 1 38.14 19.40 -16.70
CA MET A 1 37.96 18.40 -17.78
C MET A 1 38.44 17.05 -17.28
N HIS A 2 37.54 16.19 -16.82
CA HIS A 2 37.88 14.84 -16.35
C HIS A 2 37.57 13.82 -17.45
N HIS A 3 38.61 13.10 -17.87
CA HIS A 3 38.58 12.09 -18.92
C HIS A 3 37.86 10.82 -18.42
N ILE A 4 36.72 10.48 -19.02
CA ILE A 4 36.05 9.18 -18.84
C ILE A 4 36.53 8.24 -19.95
N THR A 5 37.29 7.21 -19.60
CA THR A 5 37.64 6.12 -20.54
C THR A 5 36.48 5.15 -20.69
N LYS A 6 35.90 5.08 -21.89
CA LYS A 6 34.88 4.11 -22.29
C LYS A 6 35.45 2.69 -22.31
N ARG A 7 35.01 1.81 -21.40
CA ARG A 7 35.27 0.36 -21.49
C ARG A 7 34.33 -0.27 -22.53
N LYS A 8 34.92 -1.01 -23.46
CA LYS A 8 34.27 -1.73 -24.56
C LYS A 8 33.54 -2.96 -24.00
N LEU A 9 32.20 -2.98 -24.06
CA LEU A 9 31.41 -4.17 -23.72
C LEU A 9 31.60 -5.22 -24.85
N GLY A 10 32.16 -6.37 -24.49
CA GLY A 10 32.32 -7.51 -25.38
C GLY A 10 30.95 -8.09 -25.75
N LYS A 11 30.75 -8.36 -27.04
CA LYS A 11 29.59 -9.09 -27.56
C LYS A 11 29.75 -10.56 -27.19
N ILE A 12 28.88 -11.08 -26.33
CA ILE A 12 28.77 -12.52 -26.07
C ILE A 12 27.85 -13.12 -27.12
N HIS A 13 28.40 -13.98 -27.97
CA HIS A 13 27.67 -14.76 -28.96
C HIS A 13 27.23 -16.07 -28.29
N CYS A 14 25.94 -16.24 -28.02
CA CYS A 14 25.39 -17.51 -27.51
C CYS A 14 24.68 -18.25 -28.64
N SER A 15 25.01 -19.53 -28.83
CA SER A 15 24.41 -20.42 -29.82
C SER A 15 23.03 -20.93 -29.36
N PRO A 16 22.11 -21.27 -30.28
CA PRO A 16 20.74 -21.62 -29.93
C PRO A 16 20.60 -23.11 -29.61
N LYS A 17 21.09 -23.56 -28.45
CA LYS A 17 20.77 -24.89 -27.88
C LYS A 17 20.77 -24.86 -26.35
N ALA A 18 19.82 -24.13 -25.75
CA ALA A 18 19.46 -24.27 -24.33
C ALA A 18 18.10 -23.59 -24.00
N LEU A 19 17.05 -23.91 -24.75
CA LEU A 19 15.68 -23.48 -24.46
C LEU A 19 14.92 -24.65 -23.82
N SER A 20 15.03 -24.84 -22.49
CA SER A 20 13.99 -25.59 -21.75
C SER A 20 13.94 -25.42 -20.21
N SER A 21 14.82 -24.64 -19.55
CA SER A 21 14.89 -24.69 -18.05
C SER A 21 14.71 -23.36 -17.30
N ILE A 22 14.68 -22.21 -17.98
CA ILE A 22 14.71 -20.91 -17.29
C ILE A 22 13.31 -20.26 -17.17
N CYS A 23 12.31 -20.71 -17.93
CA CYS A 23 10.94 -20.18 -17.85
C CYS A 23 10.15 -20.65 -16.60
N GLY A 24 10.57 -21.74 -15.95
CA GLY A 24 9.86 -22.29 -14.77
C GLY A 24 10.18 -21.60 -13.45
N ARG A 25 11.37 -20.98 -13.32
CA ARG A 25 11.81 -20.41 -12.03
C ARG A 25 11.23 -19.02 -11.73
N LEU A 26 10.87 -18.25 -12.76
CA LEU A 26 10.17 -16.98 -12.56
C LEU A 26 8.68 -17.19 -12.22
N PHE A 27 8.06 -18.25 -12.74
CA PHE A 27 6.67 -18.59 -12.45
C PHE A 27 6.47 -19.16 -11.04
N ALA A 28 7.42 -19.97 -10.56
CA ALA A 28 7.38 -20.55 -9.22
C ALA A 28 7.50 -19.49 -8.10
N SER A 29 8.32 -18.45 -8.30
CA SER A 29 8.51 -17.38 -7.31
C SER A 29 7.24 -16.56 -7.07
N VAL A 30 6.44 -16.30 -8.11
CA VAL A 30 5.15 -15.60 -7.97
C VAL A 30 4.12 -16.48 -7.27
N GLN A 31 4.13 -17.80 -7.50
CA GLN A 31 3.22 -18.76 -6.84
C GLN A 31 3.58 -19.01 -5.36
N GLU A 32 4.86 -19.08 -5.01
CA GLU A 32 5.32 -19.28 -3.62
C GLU A 32 5.01 -18.06 -2.74
N MET A 33 5.12 -16.83 -3.30
CA MET A 33 4.70 -15.61 -2.61
C MET A 33 3.19 -15.57 -2.35
N ASN A 34 2.36 -16.07 -3.28
CA ASN A 34 0.92 -16.15 -3.09
C ASN A 34 0.49 -17.24 -2.09
N GLN A 35 1.20 -18.38 -2.03
CA GLN A 35 0.89 -19.47 -1.09
C GLN A 35 1.25 -19.12 0.37
N THR A 36 2.34 -18.40 0.60
CA THR A 36 2.69 -17.89 1.94
C THR A 36 1.72 -16.80 2.40
N HIS A 37 1.19 -15.99 1.46
CA HIS A 37 0.22 -14.94 1.74
C HIS A 37 -1.13 -15.46 2.26
N SER A 38 -1.62 -16.56 1.67
CA SER A 38 -2.87 -17.21 2.06
C SER A 38 -2.79 -17.83 3.47
N LYS A 39 -1.65 -18.46 3.82
CA LYS A 39 -1.49 -19.14 5.11
C LYS A 39 -1.35 -18.21 6.31
N PHE A 40 -0.78 -17.01 6.16
CA PHE A 40 -0.56 -16.12 7.31
C PHE A 40 -1.82 -15.35 7.75
N PHE A 41 -2.70 -15.01 6.81
CA PHE A 41 -3.89 -14.20 7.10
C PHE A 41 -5.18 -15.01 7.27
N GLY A 42 -5.26 -16.22 6.69
CA GLY A 42 -6.52 -16.97 6.56
C GLY A 42 -7.13 -17.54 7.86
N GLU A 43 -6.33 -17.74 8.92
CA GLU A 43 -6.81 -18.37 10.17
C GLU A 43 -6.93 -17.40 11.35
N LYS A 44 -6.22 -16.26 11.33
CA LYS A 44 -6.13 -15.33 12.47
C LYS A 44 -6.97 -14.07 12.32
N TYR A 45 -7.26 -13.65 11.09
CA TYR A 45 -7.89 -12.36 10.81
C TYR A 45 -9.20 -12.53 10.06
N ASP A 46 -10.14 -11.62 10.31
CA ASP A 46 -11.42 -11.56 9.60
C ASP A 46 -11.20 -11.45 8.09
N LYS A 47 -11.89 -12.29 7.30
CA LYS A 47 -11.69 -12.40 5.85
C LYS A 47 -11.91 -11.05 5.13
N THR A 48 -12.88 -10.27 5.60
CA THR A 48 -13.17 -8.94 5.04
C THR A 48 -12.00 -8.00 5.30
N GLN A 49 -11.45 -7.98 6.51
CA GLN A 49 -10.28 -7.15 6.83
C GLN A 49 -9.04 -7.54 6.04
N VAL A 50 -8.85 -8.84 5.77
CA VAL A 50 -7.76 -9.32 4.91
C VAL A 50 -7.93 -8.85 3.47
N GLU A 51 -9.15 -8.85 2.94
CA GLU A 51 -9.41 -8.35 1.59
C GLU A 51 -9.18 -6.84 1.49
N LEU A 52 -9.62 -6.07 2.49
CA LEU A 52 -9.39 -4.63 2.58
C LEU A 52 -7.89 -4.27 2.65
N MET A 53 -7.02 -5.19 3.09
CA MET A 53 -5.57 -4.96 3.09
C MET A 53 -4.95 -4.94 1.68
N LYS A 54 -5.69 -5.37 0.65
CA LYS A 54 -5.28 -5.28 -0.75
C LYS A 54 -5.67 -3.95 -1.40
N GLU A 55 -6.45 -3.11 -0.71
CA GLU A 55 -6.87 -1.82 -1.25
C GLU A 55 -5.67 -0.99 -1.74
N PRO A 56 -5.74 -0.43 -2.95
CA PRO A 56 -4.67 0.40 -3.49
C PRO A 56 -4.77 1.80 -2.89
N ILE A 57 -3.75 2.22 -2.14
CA ILE A 57 -3.67 3.54 -1.52
C ILE A 57 -2.57 4.38 -2.16
N ILE A 58 -2.62 5.68 -1.93
CA ILE A 58 -1.72 6.66 -2.56
C ILE A 58 -0.43 6.78 -1.78
N LEU A 59 0.69 6.34 -2.37
CA LEU A 59 2.03 6.67 -1.89
C LEU A 59 2.34 8.13 -2.25
N VAL A 60 2.88 8.88 -1.29
CA VAL A 60 3.26 10.29 -1.48
C VAL A 60 4.73 10.49 -1.13
N ASP A 61 5.29 11.64 -1.47
CA ASP A 61 6.52 12.12 -0.87
C ASP A 61 6.26 12.97 0.39
N GLU A 62 7.33 13.55 0.95
CA GLU A 62 7.27 14.43 2.13
C GLU A 62 6.49 15.74 1.92
N ASN A 63 6.23 16.12 0.66
CA ASN A 63 5.49 17.31 0.29
C ASN A 63 4.02 16.99 -0.09
N ASP A 64 3.54 15.78 0.23
CA ASP A 64 2.22 15.28 -0.14
C ASP A 64 1.99 15.25 -1.67
N VAL A 65 3.05 15.02 -2.46
CA VAL A 65 2.92 14.81 -3.91
C VAL A 65 2.66 13.33 -4.19
N PRO A 66 1.56 12.96 -4.89
CA PRO A 66 1.29 11.57 -5.25
C PRO A 66 2.40 10.98 -6.15
N LEU A 67 2.92 9.81 -5.78
CA LEU A 67 3.98 9.12 -6.51
C LEU A 67 3.47 7.89 -7.27
N LYS A 68 2.87 6.95 -6.55
CA LYS A 68 2.41 5.66 -7.10
C LYS A 68 1.41 4.98 -6.16
N MET A 69 0.84 3.88 -6.64
CA MET A 69 0.02 2.98 -5.84
C MET A 69 0.88 2.13 -4.91
N ILE A 70 0.40 1.90 -3.69
CA ILE A 70 0.87 0.86 -2.77
C ILE A 70 -0.32 0.12 -2.15
N SER A 71 -0.15 -1.16 -1.78
CA SER A 71 -1.21 -1.87 -1.04
C SER A 71 -1.33 -1.31 0.39
N LYS A 72 -2.55 -1.27 0.94
CA LYS A 72 -2.78 -0.91 2.34
C LYS A 72 -1.92 -1.74 3.30
N LYS A 73 -1.77 -3.03 3.02
CA LYS A 73 -0.86 -3.91 3.75
C LYS A 73 0.55 -3.34 3.80
N ASP A 74 1.16 -3.11 2.63
CA ASP A 74 2.56 -2.69 2.56
C ASP A 74 2.77 -1.31 3.18
N GLY A 75 1.84 -0.36 2.99
CA GLY A 75 1.89 0.94 3.65
C GLY A 75 1.86 0.88 5.18
N HIS A 76 1.35 -0.21 5.78
CA HIS A 76 1.22 -0.38 7.23
C HIS A 76 2.21 -1.39 7.83
N LEU A 77 3.07 -2.02 7.03
CA LEU A 77 4.08 -2.94 7.55
C LEU A 77 5.27 -2.15 8.10
N ARG A 78 5.65 -2.41 9.36
CA ARG A 78 6.76 -1.73 10.05
C ARG A 78 8.07 -1.67 9.25
N LYS A 79 8.40 -2.74 8.52
CA LYS A 79 9.59 -2.78 7.65
C LYS A 79 9.65 -1.66 6.60
N PHE A 80 8.52 -1.05 6.26
CA PHE A 80 8.41 0.06 5.32
C PHE A 80 8.08 1.39 5.99
N VAL A 81 7.74 1.39 7.29
CA VAL A 81 7.42 2.61 8.05
C VAL A 81 8.64 3.10 8.81
N ASP A 82 9.43 2.18 9.37
CA ASP A 82 10.58 2.48 10.24
C ASP A 82 11.93 2.45 9.49
N ALA A 83 11.91 2.29 8.15
CA ALA A 83 13.11 2.24 7.32
C ALA A 83 13.57 3.64 6.89
N GLU A 84 14.85 3.79 6.54
CA GLU A 84 15.36 5.02 5.93
C GLU A 84 14.60 5.36 4.64
N ASP A 85 14.22 4.34 3.86
CA ASP A 85 13.36 4.44 2.68
C ASP A 85 11.88 4.21 3.04
N ALA A 86 11.37 4.95 4.04
CA ALA A 86 9.98 4.84 4.45
C ALA A 86 9.00 5.10 3.29
N LEU A 87 7.83 4.46 3.34
CA LEU A 87 6.78 4.56 2.33
C LEU A 87 5.57 5.35 2.86
N PRO A 88 5.66 6.70 2.96
CA PRO A 88 4.54 7.50 3.42
C PRO A 88 3.39 7.45 2.42
N HIS A 89 2.18 7.37 2.95
CA HIS A 89 0.96 7.27 2.17
C HIS A 89 -0.07 8.27 2.68
N ARG A 90 -0.91 8.77 1.77
CA ARG A 90 -1.94 9.74 2.10
C ARG A 90 -3.03 9.09 2.95
N ALA A 91 -3.49 9.82 3.98
CA ALA A 91 -4.56 9.40 4.88
C ALA A 91 -5.47 10.60 5.18
N PHE A 92 -6.65 10.34 5.74
CA PHE A 92 -7.54 11.39 6.24
C PHE A 92 -8.07 11.05 7.64
N SER A 93 -8.52 12.08 8.36
CA SER A 93 -9.14 11.97 9.67
C SER A 93 -10.33 12.92 9.74
N VAL A 94 -11.51 12.40 10.09
CA VAL A 94 -12.78 13.15 10.18
C VAL A 94 -13.16 13.36 11.64
N PHE A 95 -13.60 14.58 11.97
CA PHE A 95 -14.14 14.95 13.27
C PHE A 95 -15.56 15.47 13.07
N LEU A 96 -16.55 14.68 13.50
CA LEU A 96 -17.96 15.02 13.40
C LEU A 96 -18.47 15.55 14.73
N PHE A 97 -19.03 16.75 14.72
CA PHE A 97 -19.67 17.37 15.86
C PHE A 97 -21.17 17.42 15.66
N ASN A 98 -21.94 17.16 16.72
CA ASN A 98 -23.39 17.42 16.71
C ASN A 98 -23.68 18.93 16.94
N GLU A 99 -24.95 19.32 16.89
CA GLU A 99 -25.39 20.71 17.11
C GLU A 99 -25.04 21.28 18.50
N LYS A 100 -24.66 20.41 19.45
CA LYS A 100 -24.22 20.78 20.80
C LYS A 100 -22.70 20.89 20.91
N ASN A 101 -21.96 20.81 19.80
CA ASN A 101 -20.50 20.76 19.75
C ASN A 101 -19.86 19.55 20.46
N GLU A 102 -20.57 18.42 20.55
CA GLU A 102 -20.02 17.18 21.09
C GLU A 102 -19.41 16.34 19.96
N LEU A 103 -18.21 15.80 20.18
CA LEU A 103 -17.47 15.00 19.21
C LEU A 103 -17.94 13.54 19.20
N LEU A 104 -18.28 13.00 18.03
CA LEU A 104 -18.51 11.58 17.84
C LEU A 104 -17.19 10.80 17.86
N LEU A 105 -16.97 9.99 18.88
CA LEU A 105 -15.85 9.05 18.98
C LEU A 105 -16.28 7.65 18.52
N GLN A 106 -15.36 6.89 17.94
CA GLN A 106 -15.58 5.47 17.63
C GLN A 106 -14.62 4.56 18.39
N LYS A 107 -15.16 3.45 18.91
CA LYS A 107 -14.35 2.32 19.37
C LYS A 107 -14.15 1.36 18.20
N ARG A 108 -12.89 1.12 17.83
CA ARG A 108 -12.55 0.21 16.73
C ARG A 108 -12.98 -1.22 17.04
N SER A 109 -13.52 -1.93 16.06
CA SER A 109 -13.84 -3.35 16.16
C SER A 109 -12.61 -4.19 16.54
N SER A 110 -12.82 -5.27 17.29
CA SER A 110 -11.80 -6.27 17.63
C SER A 110 -11.17 -6.91 16.38
N ASN A 111 -11.89 -6.90 15.26
CA ASN A 111 -11.44 -7.54 14.03
C ASN A 111 -10.47 -6.68 13.22
N LYS A 112 -10.31 -5.39 13.53
CA LYS A 112 -9.38 -4.50 12.81
C LYS A 112 -7.95 -5.03 12.94
N ILE A 113 -7.25 -5.18 11.82
CA ILE A 113 -5.87 -5.65 11.79
C ILE A 113 -4.93 -4.68 12.50
N THR A 114 -5.13 -3.37 12.31
CA THR A 114 -4.38 -2.31 13.01
C THR A 114 -5.20 -1.74 14.16
N PHE A 115 -4.60 -1.67 15.35
CA PHE A 115 -5.16 -1.03 16.55
C PHE A 115 -6.61 -1.49 16.90
N PRO A 116 -6.87 -2.79 17.11
CA PRO A 116 -8.20 -3.27 17.51
C PRO A 116 -8.58 -2.74 18.90
N ASN A 117 -9.88 -2.53 19.13
CA ASN A 117 -10.47 -2.09 20.41
C ASN A 117 -10.07 -0.70 20.93
N MET A 118 -9.26 0.06 20.17
CA MET A 118 -8.86 1.42 20.53
C MET A 118 -9.98 2.42 20.27
N TRP A 119 -10.12 3.41 21.16
CA TRP A 119 -10.94 4.60 20.93
C TRP A 119 -10.19 5.59 20.04
N THR A 120 -10.88 6.20 19.09
CA THR A 120 -10.32 7.18 18.15
C THR A 120 -11.40 8.18 17.71
N ASN A 121 -11.02 9.18 16.90
CA ASN A 121 -11.94 10.16 16.32
C ASN A 121 -12.99 9.50 15.41
N THR A 122 -13.91 10.28 14.85
CA THR A 122 -15.09 9.77 14.14
C THR A 122 -14.78 8.76 13.03
N CYS A 123 -13.76 9.02 12.21
CA CYS A 123 -13.36 8.12 11.13
C CYS A 123 -11.93 8.43 10.64
N CYS A 124 -11.18 7.39 10.31
CA CYS A 124 -9.89 7.49 9.60
C CYS A 124 -9.82 6.40 8.53
N SER A 125 -9.39 6.78 7.33
CA SER A 125 -9.07 5.83 6.25
C SER A 125 -8.06 6.47 5.30
N HIS A 126 -7.95 5.93 4.09
CA HIS A 126 -7.07 6.42 3.04
C HIS A 126 -7.88 6.65 1.78
N PRO A 127 -7.60 7.71 1.01
CA PRO A 127 -8.05 7.77 -0.37
C PRO A 127 -7.41 6.63 -1.17
N LEU A 128 -8.20 6.05 -2.07
CA LEU A 128 -7.76 5.02 -2.98
C LEU A 128 -6.97 5.62 -4.14
N TYR A 129 -6.04 4.83 -4.68
CA TYR A 129 -5.32 5.19 -5.90
C TYR A 129 -6.23 4.97 -7.12
N THR A 130 -7.27 5.80 -7.26
CA THR A 130 -8.21 5.81 -8.38
C THR A 130 -8.37 7.24 -8.90
N PRO A 131 -8.69 7.44 -10.19
CA PRO A 131 -8.89 8.79 -10.75
C PRO A 131 -9.89 9.65 -9.96
N GLU A 132 -10.91 9.02 -9.36
CA GLU A 132 -11.97 9.71 -8.60
C GLU A 132 -11.51 10.19 -7.21
N GLU A 133 -10.61 9.45 -6.56
CA GLU A 133 -10.13 9.77 -5.20
C GLU A 133 -8.76 10.48 -5.20
N MET A 134 -8.09 10.55 -6.36
CA MET A 134 -6.83 11.27 -6.56
C MET A 134 -7.02 12.78 -6.82
N VAL A 135 -8.25 13.29 -6.79
CA VAL A 135 -8.58 14.69 -7.12
C VAL A 135 -7.99 15.66 -6.08
N GLU A 136 -7.35 16.72 -6.57
CA GLU A 136 -6.62 17.71 -5.75
C GLU A 136 -7.50 18.75 -5.03
N LYS A 137 -6.81 19.49 -4.13
CA LYS A 137 -7.28 20.57 -3.25
C LYS A 137 -8.35 21.48 -3.89
N GLY A 138 -9.45 21.66 -3.16
CA GLY A 138 -10.57 22.56 -3.52
C GLY A 138 -11.86 21.82 -3.89
N SER A 139 -11.76 20.52 -4.16
CA SER A 139 -12.90 19.67 -4.47
C SER A 139 -13.50 19.12 -3.17
N VAL A 140 -14.61 19.67 -2.69
CA VAL A 140 -15.35 19.16 -1.52
C VAL A 140 -16.13 17.88 -1.86
N ASN A 141 -15.57 17.00 -2.68
CA ASN A 141 -16.18 15.74 -3.06
C ASN A 141 -15.58 14.61 -2.21
N TYR A 142 -16.10 14.49 -0.99
CA TYR A 142 -15.92 13.28 -0.16
C TYR A 142 -16.88 12.14 -0.58
N GLN A 143 -17.55 12.29 -1.73
CA GLN A 143 -18.48 11.29 -2.23
C GLN A 143 -17.70 10.02 -2.61
N GLY A 144 -18.06 8.90 -1.99
CA GLY A 144 -17.48 7.59 -2.30
C GLY A 144 -16.34 7.15 -1.38
N ILE A 145 -15.89 7.99 -0.43
CA ILE A 145 -14.85 7.59 0.53
C ILE A 145 -15.38 6.48 1.43
N LYS A 146 -14.72 5.32 1.39
CA LYS A 146 -15.09 4.13 2.19
C LYS A 146 -14.31 4.10 3.51
N CYS A 147 -15.07 4.07 4.60
CA CYS A 147 -14.63 4.01 5.99
C CYS A 147 -14.56 2.55 6.50
#